data_AF-A0A3E0DA99-F1
#
_entry.id   AF-A0A3E0DA99-F1
#
_cell.length_a   1.000
_cell.length_b   1.000
_cell.length_c   1.000
_cell.angle_alpha   90.00
_cell.angle_beta   90.00
_cell.angle_gamma   90.00
#
_symmetry.space_group_name_H-M   'P 1'
#
loop_
_entity.id
_entity.type
_entity.pdbx_description
1 polymer ?
#
loop_
_entity_poly.entity_id
_entity_poly.type
_entity_poly.pdbx_seq_one_letter_code
_entity_poly.pdbx_strand_id
1 'polypeptide(L)'
;MDSEFLRTSNLGIEFFQSGKRCPIYLENEAKKRYRVSMSPKPFELRFPNANEVIGVKICAAIDPSIYEPSIYTSEEFYPDERIYFWPGKGLADTIFSTSQLCIRPENCNYLDMDGRLVRDGNYGKMIYRNYFTDDVRNFSLGLNLYLAIGLDTTNSLRKDIEEVILDFDQNDESSLPKLISPQLSTKTLKIFIASSFELQEERKQVEDYLDRENKSLNKKNIFIETVICEDFNDSISRTRKQDDYNKAILESDIVLCLFFTKAGNFSIEEFKVAHNNFLKQNTPIIYTYFKNAQIDISKISSKDLISKEVFLEYLIELQHFPSYYTSSQDLIIQFRRQLDSYFLEKKLL
;
A
#
# COMPACT_ATOMS: atom_id res chain seq x y z
N MET A 1 -5.45 -26.93 -22.28
CA MET A 1 -6.60 -27.14 -21.37
C MET A 1 -5.99 -27.14 -20.00
N ASP A 2 -6.14 -26.05 -19.25
CA ASP A 2 -5.51 -25.93 -17.94
C ASP A 2 -6.26 -26.88 -17.01
N SER A 3 -5.64 -28.02 -16.68
CA SER A 3 -6.24 -29.00 -15.79
C SER A 3 -6.22 -28.43 -14.37
N GLU A 4 -7.40 -28.34 -13.76
CA GLU A 4 -7.54 -27.96 -12.35
C GLU A 4 -7.06 -29.11 -11.46
N PHE A 5 -6.14 -28.80 -10.54
CA PHE A 5 -5.59 -29.73 -9.56
C PHE A 5 -6.14 -29.43 -8.17
N LEU A 6 -6.35 -30.49 -7.39
CA LEU A 6 -6.75 -30.38 -5.98
C LEU A 6 -5.56 -30.22 -5.02
N ARG A 7 -4.35 -30.53 -5.48
CA ARG A 7 -3.09 -30.45 -4.75
C ARG A 7 -1.92 -30.43 -5.72
N THR A 8 -0.77 -29.90 -5.29
CA THR A 8 0.46 -29.96 -6.09
C THR A 8 0.90 -31.41 -6.32
N SER A 9 1.59 -31.70 -7.43
CA SER A 9 1.87 -33.08 -7.83
C SER A 9 2.90 -33.78 -6.96
N ASN A 10 3.94 -33.07 -6.49
CA ASN A 10 5.08 -33.70 -5.81
C ASN A 10 4.95 -33.63 -4.30
N LEU A 11 4.70 -32.43 -3.76
CA LEU A 11 4.57 -32.24 -2.31
C LEU A 11 3.14 -32.45 -1.81
N GLY A 12 2.15 -32.51 -2.72
CA GLY A 12 0.76 -32.76 -2.36
C GLY A 12 0.11 -31.62 -1.58
N ILE A 13 0.61 -30.39 -1.74
CA ILE A 13 0.20 -29.22 -0.97
C ILE A 13 -1.21 -28.80 -1.39
N GLU A 14 -2.07 -28.56 -0.40
CA GLU A 14 -3.40 -28.02 -0.60
C GLU A 14 -3.49 -26.59 -0.07
N PHE A 15 -4.24 -25.73 -0.76
CA PHE A 15 -4.44 -24.32 -0.42
C PHE A 15 -5.89 -24.09 -0.02
N PHE A 16 -6.14 -23.36 1.07
CA PHE A 16 -7.47 -23.12 1.61
C PHE A 16 -7.70 -21.68 2.01
N GLN A 17 -8.93 -21.21 1.88
CA GLN A 17 -9.41 -19.94 2.43
C GLN A 17 -10.82 -20.12 2.98
N SER A 18 -11.06 -19.60 4.18
CA SER A 18 -12.38 -19.65 4.83
C SER A 18 -13.00 -21.06 4.86
N GLY A 19 -12.16 -22.10 5.00
CA GLY A 19 -12.59 -23.50 5.03
C GLY A 19 -12.88 -24.14 3.67
N LYS A 20 -12.74 -23.40 2.56
CA LYS A 20 -12.85 -23.91 1.20
C LYS A 20 -11.47 -24.09 0.56
N ARG A 21 -11.31 -25.14 -0.24
CA ARG A 21 -10.07 -25.38 -1.00
C ARG A 21 -10.00 -24.43 -2.20
N CYS A 22 -8.82 -23.87 -2.44
CA CYS A 22 -8.55 -23.01 -3.60
C CYS A 22 -8.14 -23.87 -4.80
N PRO A 23 -8.59 -23.53 -6.02
CA PRO A 23 -8.21 -24.23 -7.24
C PRO A 23 -6.72 -24.00 -7.55
N ILE A 24 -6.05 -25.03 -8.07
CA ILE A 24 -4.65 -24.98 -8.46
C ILE A 24 -4.55 -25.25 -9.96
N TYR A 25 -3.78 -24.43 -10.67
CA TYR A 25 -3.52 -24.58 -12.10
C TYR A 25 -2.02 -24.80 -12.31
N LEU A 26 -1.67 -25.71 -13.21
CA LEU A 26 -0.27 -25.89 -13.60
C LEU A 26 0.07 -24.83 -14.65
N GLU A 27 0.95 -23.89 -14.30
CA GLU A 27 1.35 -22.79 -15.18
C GLU A 27 2.53 -23.18 -16.08
N ASN A 28 3.45 -24.00 -15.56
CA ASN A 28 4.63 -24.45 -16.31
C ASN A 28 5.05 -25.86 -15.87
N GLU A 29 4.88 -26.84 -16.75
CA GLU A 29 5.23 -28.25 -16.48
C GLU A 29 6.73 -28.43 -16.24
N ALA A 30 7.59 -27.76 -17.02
CA ALA A 30 9.04 -27.91 -16.94
C ALA A 30 9.61 -27.34 -15.63
N LYS A 31 9.04 -26.22 -15.15
CA LYS A 31 9.41 -25.61 -13.87
C LYS A 31 8.61 -26.14 -12.67
N LYS A 32 7.67 -27.07 -12.89
CA LYS A 32 6.73 -27.58 -11.87
C LYS A 32 6.07 -26.42 -11.10
N ARG A 33 5.68 -25.37 -11.84
CA ARG A 33 5.15 -24.13 -11.27
C ARG A 33 3.63 -24.15 -11.30
N TYR A 34 3.04 -23.92 -10.13
CA TYR A 34 1.60 -23.85 -9.94
C TYR A 34 1.15 -22.41 -9.75
N ARG A 35 -0.06 -22.10 -10.18
CA ARG A 35 -0.78 -20.86 -9.87
C ARG A 35 -2.01 -21.22 -9.06
N VAL A 36 -2.21 -20.53 -7.95
CA VAL A 36 -3.35 -20.70 -7.05
C VAL A 36 -4.08 -19.37 -7.00
N SER A 37 -5.25 -19.33 -7.64
CA SER A 37 -6.13 -18.18 -7.59
C SER A 37 -6.89 -18.17 -6.27
N MET A 38 -6.83 -17.05 -5.56
CA MET A 38 -7.41 -16.91 -4.23
C MET A 38 -7.87 -15.48 -3.95
N SER A 39 -8.69 -15.30 -2.92
CA SER A 39 -9.15 -13.98 -2.49
C SER A 39 -8.12 -13.28 -1.60
N PRO A 40 -8.11 -11.94 -1.49
CA PRO A 40 -7.18 -11.19 -0.63
C PRO A 40 -7.53 -11.32 0.86
N LYS A 41 -7.46 -12.56 1.36
CA LYS A 41 -7.85 -12.98 2.70
C LYS A 41 -6.78 -13.90 3.28
N PRO A 42 -6.77 -14.09 4.61
CA PRO A 42 -5.97 -15.14 5.23
C PRO A 42 -6.14 -16.48 4.53
N PHE A 43 -5.05 -17.18 4.31
CA PHE A 43 -5.04 -18.50 3.66
C PHE A 43 -4.34 -19.53 4.52
N GLU A 44 -4.58 -20.79 4.18
CA GLU A 44 -4.11 -21.95 4.89
C GLU A 44 -3.41 -22.90 3.91
N LEU A 45 -2.21 -23.34 4.28
CA LEU A 45 -1.48 -24.40 3.60
C LEU A 45 -1.67 -25.70 4.38
N ARG A 46 -1.98 -26.79 3.66
CA ARG A 46 -2.04 -28.14 4.21
C ARG A 46 -1.05 -29.06 3.53
N PHE A 47 -0.30 -29.78 4.35
CA PHE A 47 0.73 -30.73 3.97
C PHE A 47 0.27 -32.14 4.34
N PRO A 48 0.15 -33.08 3.39
CA PRO A 48 -0.28 -34.45 3.68
C PRO A 48 0.81 -35.23 4.44
N ASN A 49 0.41 -36.30 5.12
CA ASN A 49 1.30 -37.17 5.92
C ASN A 49 2.09 -36.40 7.00
N ALA A 50 1.39 -35.65 7.84
CA ALA A 50 1.99 -34.84 8.93
C ALA A 50 2.99 -35.61 9.82
N ASN A 51 2.83 -36.93 9.93
CA ASN A 51 3.72 -37.79 10.71
C ASN A 51 5.10 -37.97 10.09
N GLU A 52 5.22 -37.79 8.77
CA GLU A 52 6.48 -37.87 8.02
C GLU A 52 7.14 -36.49 7.89
N VAL A 53 6.36 -35.40 7.98
CA VAL A 53 6.85 -34.02 7.86
C VAL A 53 7.47 -33.57 9.18
N ILE A 54 8.78 -33.36 9.16
CA ILE A 54 9.57 -32.86 10.29
C ILE A 54 9.54 -31.33 10.30
N GLY A 55 9.60 -30.72 9.13
CA GLY A 55 9.54 -29.27 8.97
C GLY A 55 9.17 -28.85 7.55
N VAL A 56 8.78 -27.59 7.42
CA VAL A 56 8.49 -26.96 6.13
C VAL A 56 9.42 -25.78 5.96
N LYS A 57 10.05 -25.70 4.78
CA LYS A 57 10.87 -24.56 4.37
C LYS A 57 10.10 -23.77 3.33
N ILE A 58 9.94 -22.47 3.56
CA ILE A 58 9.20 -21.60 2.65
C ILE A 58 10.00 -20.34 2.36
N CYS A 59 10.15 -20.03 1.07
CA CYS A 59 10.63 -18.75 0.59
C CYS A 59 9.51 -18.00 -0.13
N ALA A 60 9.43 -16.66 0.02
CA ALA A 60 8.38 -15.83 -0.58
C ALA A 60 8.94 -14.60 -1.31
N ALA A 61 8.29 -14.08 -2.36
CA ALA A 61 8.67 -12.83 -3.02
C ALA A 61 7.47 -12.15 -3.66
N ILE A 62 7.49 -10.82 -3.78
CA ILE A 62 6.48 -10.05 -4.53
C ILE A 62 6.98 -9.69 -5.93
N ASP A 63 8.31 -9.58 -6.09
CA ASP A 63 8.95 -9.36 -7.38
C ASP A 63 9.51 -10.69 -7.89
N PRO A 64 9.08 -11.19 -9.07
CA PRO A 64 9.60 -12.44 -9.63
C PRO A 64 11.03 -12.31 -10.17
N SER A 65 11.53 -11.09 -10.42
CA SER A 65 12.87 -10.89 -10.98
C SER A 65 14.00 -11.27 -10.03
N ILE A 66 13.72 -11.28 -8.72
CA ILE A 66 14.62 -11.77 -7.68
C ILE A 66 14.46 -13.28 -7.41
N TYR A 67 13.50 -13.92 -8.09
CA TYR A 67 13.03 -15.27 -7.81
C TYR A 67 13.11 -16.13 -9.07
N GLU A 68 14.27 -16.76 -9.30
CA GLU A 68 14.45 -17.75 -10.36
C GLU A 68 14.99 -19.09 -9.81
N PRO A 69 14.17 -19.87 -9.10
CA PRO A 69 14.60 -21.11 -8.44
C PRO A 69 15.07 -22.18 -9.42
N SER A 70 14.56 -22.16 -10.66
CA SER A 70 14.90 -23.09 -11.73
C SER A 70 16.37 -23.07 -12.18
N ILE A 71 17.15 -22.02 -11.87
CA ILE A 71 18.59 -22.01 -12.20
C ILE A 71 19.39 -22.96 -11.27
N TYR A 72 18.80 -23.35 -10.13
CA TYR A 72 19.48 -24.06 -9.05
C TYR A 72 18.90 -25.46 -8.79
N THR A 73 18.20 -26.03 -9.77
CA THR A 73 17.60 -27.38 -9.71
C THR A 73 18.50 -28.47 -10.29
N SER A 74 19.81 -28.25 -10.40
CA SER A 74 20.71 -29.35 -10.74
C SER A 74 20.67 -30.41 -9.63
N GLU A 75 20.65 -31.69 -10.03
CA GLU A 75 20.47 -32.86 -9.17
C GLU A 75 21.58 -33.05 -8.11
N GLU A 76 22.58 -32.16 -8.07
CA GLU A 76 23.78 -32.29 -7.25
C GLU A 76 23.80 -31.43 -5.97
N PHE A 77 22.82 -30.56 -5.73
CA PHE A 77 22.87 -29.61 -4.60
C PHE A 77 21.78 -29.84 -3.55
N TYR A 78 22.20 -30.05 -2.30
CA TYR A 78 21.31 -30.29 -1.17
C TYR A 78 20.44 -29.05 -0.88
N PRO A 79 19.20 -29.20 -0.37
CA PRO A 79 18.30 -28.07 -0.08
C PRO A 79 18.92 -26.99 0.83
N ASP A 80 19.86 -27.37 1.69
CA ASP A 80 20.56 -26.48 2.64
C ASP A 80 21.60 -25.55 1.97
N GLU A 81 21.98 -25.84 0.72
CA GLU A 81 22.94 -25.05 -0.06
C GLU A 81 22.26 -24.05 -1.00
N ARG A 82 20.92 -24.07 -1.09
CA ARG A 82 20.15 -23.08 -1.84
C ARG A 82 20.13 -21.76 -1.07
N ILE A 83 20.54 -20.66 -1.72
CA ILE A 83 20.60 -19.30 -1.12
C ILE A 83 19.26 -18.91 -0.47
N TYR A 84 18.14 -19.42 -1.00
CA TYR A 84 16.77 -19.22 -0.47
C TYR A 84 16.49 -19.90 0.88
N PHE A 85 17.29 -20.91 1.29
CA PHE A 85 17.06 -21.76 2.47
C PHE A 85 18.26 -21.84 3.44
N TRP A 86 19.19 -20.89 3.37
CA TRP A 86 20.38 -20.87 4.23
C TRP A 86 20.04 -20.93 5.74
N PRO A 87 20.90 -21.57 6.58
CA PRO A 87 20.61 -21.81 7.99
C PRO A 87 20.28 -20.54 8.79
N GLY A 88 19.28 -20.64 9.66
CA GLY A 88 18.78 -19.55 10.51
C GLY A 88 17.61 -18.74 9.92
N LYS A 89 17.05 -19.17 8.78
CA LYS A 89 16.13 -18.37 7.97
C LYS A 89 15.02 -19.26 7.37
N GLY A 90 13.75 -18.98 7.67
CA GLY A 90 12.59 -19.59 6.97
C GLY A 90 12.26 -21.07 7.23
N LEU A 91 12.74 -21.67 8.33
CA LEU A 91 12.32 -23.01 8.76
C LEU A 91 11.14 -22.90 9.75
N ALA A 92 10.02 -23.55 9.43
CA ALA A 92 8.94 -23.82 10.37
C ALA A 92 8.89 -25.32 10.67
N ASP A 93 9.32 -25.71 11.86
CA ASP A 93 9.21 -27.09 12.35
C ASP A 93 8.18 -27.21 13.49
N THR A 94 7.98 -28.42 14.03
CA THR A 94 6.99 -28.67 15.09
C THR A 94 7.41 -28.20 16.49
N ILE A 95 8.66 -27.74 16.68
CA ILE A 95 9.30 -27.49 17.99
C ILE A 95 9.72 -26.03 18.14
N PHE A 96 10.30 -25.42 17.11
CA PHE A 96 10.79 -24.04 17.08
C PHE A 96 10.28 -23.31 15.82
N SER A 97 9.74 -22.10 16.01
CA SER A 97 9.38 -21.19 14.91
C SER A 97 10.20 -19.91 15.02
N THR A 98 11.11 -19.68 14.09
CA THR A 98 11.72 -18.34 13.91
C THR A 98 10.94 -17.49 12.90
N SER A 99 9.78 -17.98 12.45
CA SER A 99 8.95 -17.45 11.36
C SER A 99 8.61 -15.97 11.58
N GLN A 100 9.13 -15.08 10.72
CA GLN A 100 8.76 -13.69 10.47
C GLN A 100 8.55 -13.51 8.97
N LEU A 101 7.43 -12.90 8.55
CA LEU A 101 7.01 -12.87 7.15
C LEU A 101 7.68 -11.72 6.48
N CYS A 102 8.99 -11.78 6.37
CA CYS A 102 9.77 -10.65 5.91
C CYS A 102 9.93 -10.76 4.40
N ILE A 103 9.44 -9.79 3.65
CA ILE A 103 9.66 -9.67 2.21
C ILE A 103 10.61 -8.48 2.02
N ARG A 104 11.92 -8.76 2.05
CA ARG A 104 13.00 -7.79 1.89
C ARG A 104 13.93 -8.21 0.76
N PRO A 105 14.32 -7.31 -0.16
CA PRO A 105 15.29 -7.62 -1.21
C PRO A 105 16.65 -8.10 -0.70
N GLU A 106 17.02 -7.71 0.52
CA GLU A 106 18.36 -7.92 1.10
C GLU A 106 18.42 -9.11 2.08
N ASN A 107 17.30 -9.77 2.36
CA ASN A 107 17.23 -10.86 3.35
C ASN A 107 16.47 -12.07 2.78
N CYS A 108 16.59 -13.22 3.44
CA CYS A 108 15.78 -14.39 3.10
C CYS A 108 14.33 -14.11 3.48
N ASN A 109 13.43 -14.30 2.52
CA ASN A 109 12.02 -14.09 2.70
C ASN A 109 11.34 -15.38 3.13
N TYR A 110 10.41 -15.33 4.07
CA TYR A 110 9.70 -16.49 4.61
C TYR A 110 8.34 -16.04 5.12
N LEU A 111 7.44 -16.94 5.56
CA LEU A 111 6.08 -16.60 6.00
C LEU A 111 5.88 -16.75 7.53
N ASP A 112 5.07 -15.88 8.13
CA ASP A 112 4.79 -15.66 9.57
C ASP A 112 3.41 -15.09 9.80
N MET A 113 2.75 -15.71 10.77
CA MET A 113 2.08 -15.12 11.93
C MET A 113 1.40 -16.29 12.63
N ASP A 114 1.86 -16.65 13.83
CA ASP A 114 1.41 -17.81 14.62
C ASP A 114 1.52 -19.19 13.91
N GLY A 115 2.16 -19.24 12.74
CA GLY A 115 2.22 -20.40 11.84
C GLY A 115 3.20 -21.47 12.29
N ARG A 116 2.99 -22.07 13.47
CA ARG A 116 3.59 -23.37 13.76
C ARG A 116 3.00 -24.39 12.80
N LEU A 117 3.79 -25.39 12.40
CA LEU A 117 3.23 -26.56 11.74
C LEU A 117 2.32 -27.28 12.75
N VAL A 118 1.02 -27.02 12.70
CA VAL A 118 0.03 -27.64 13.58
C VAL A 118 -0.41 -28.95 12.96
N ARG A 119 -0.42 -30.03 13.75
CA ARG A 119 -0.97 -31.31 13.30
C ARG A 119 -2.49 -31.30 13.43
N ASP A 120 -3.17 -31.52 12.31
CA ASP A 120 -4.62 -31.66 12.20
C ASP A 120 -4.94 -32.99 11.48
N GLY A 121 -5.16 -34.04 12.27
CA GLY A 121 -5.28 -35.41 11.75
C GLY A 121 -4.03 -35.88 11.01
N ASN A 122 -4.19 -36.28 9.75
CA ASN A 122 -3.07 -36.68 8.86
C ASN A 122 -2.39 -35.49 8.17
N TYR A 123 -2.80 -34.25 8.44
CA TYR A 123 -2.28 -33.06 7.79
C TYR A 123 -1.45 -32.19 8.74
N GLY A 124 -0.34 -31.66 8.22
CA GLY A 124 0.34 -30.52 8.80
C GLY A 124 -0.31 -29.26 8.25
N LYS A 125 -0.61 -28.29 9.12
CA LYS A 125 -1.35 -27.08 8.78
C LYS A 125 -0.56 -25.84 9.15
N MET A 126 -0.55 -24.86 8.25
CA MET A 126 -0.03 -23.51 8.49
C MET A 126 -1.05 -22.48 8.02
N ILE A 127 -1.24 -21.40 8.79
CA ILE A 127 -2.16 -20.30 8.46
C ILE A 127 -1.38 -19.01 8.34
N TYR A 128 -1.69 -18.21 7.33
CA TYR A 128 -1.11 -16.89 7.10
C TYR A 128 -2.20 -15.83 7.06
N ARG A 129 -2.05 -14.79 7.88
CA ARG A 129 -3.08 -13.73 8.04
C ARG A 129 -2.75 -12.45 7.29
N ASN A 130 -1.47 -12.13 7.18
CA ASN A 130 -0.92 -10.91 6.59
C ASN A 130 0.53 -11.20 6.15
N TYR A 131 1.27 -10.21 5.66
CA TYR A 131 2.69 -10.29 5.33
C TYR A 131 3.48 -9.05 5.78
N PHE A 132 4.82 -9.06 5.82
CA PHE A 132 5.63 -7.89 6.20
C PHE A 132 6.68 -7.58 5.13
N THR A 133 7.00 -6.31 4.94
CA THR A 133 8.18 -5.87 4.14
C THR A 133 9.11 -5.01 4.99
N ASP A 134 8.53 -4.21 5.87
CA ASP A 134 9.13 -3.44 6.98
C ASP A 134 8.08 -3.10 8.05
N ASP A 135 6.82 -2.98 7.61
CA ASP A 135 5.59 -2.94 8.43
C ASP A 135 4.65 -4.10 8.04
N VAL A 136 3.64 -4.36 8.87
CA VAL A 136 2.55 -5.33 8.60
C VAL A 136 1.72 -4.89 7.38
N ARG A 137 1.45 -5.80 6.46
CA ARG A 137 0.67 -5.61 5.22
C ARG A 137 -0.40 -6.68 5.08
N ASN A 138 -1.62 -6.30 4.68
CA ASN A 138 -2.66 -7.28 4.33
C ASN A 138 -2.55 -7.73 2.88
N PHE A 139 -3.02 -8.94 2.56
CA PHE A 139 -3.20 -9.37 1.17
C PHE A 139 -4.16 -8.42 0.46
N SER A 140 -3.89 -8.14 -0.81
CA SER A 140 -4.68 -7.17 -1.60
C SER A 140 -4.93 -7.72 -2.99
N LEU A 141 -6.04 -7.29 -3.60
CA LEU A 141 -6.44 -7.75 -4.92
C LEU A 141 -5.35 -7.38 -5.96
N GLY A 142 -4.97 -8.33 -6.80
CA GLY A 142 -3.91 -8.18 -7.82
C GLY A 142 -2.48 -8.27 -7.27
N LEU A 143 -2.31 -8.61 -5.99
CA LEU A 143 -1.01 -9.03 -5.46
C LEU A 143 -0.67 -10.42 -6.02
N ASN A 144 0.55 -10.58 -6.52
CA ASN A 144 1.13 -11.89 -6.79
C ASN A 144 2.19 -12.18 -5.74
N LEU A 145 2.08 -13.33 -5.07
CA LEU A 145 3.10 -13.81 -4.14
C LEU A 145 3.73 -15.09 -4.70
N TYR A 146 5.03 -15.05 -4.95
CA TYR A 146 5.81 -16.15 -5.48
C TYR A 146 6.40 -16.94 -4.33
N LEU A 147 6.14 -18.25 -4.27
CA LEU A 147 6.56 -19.13 -3.19
C LEU A 147 7.45 -20.26 -3.70
N ALA A 148 8.49 -20.57 -2.92
CA ALA A 148 9.26 -21.81 -3.00
C ALA A 148 8.97 -22.61 -1.75
N ILE A 149 8.46 -23.82 -1.90
CA ILE A 149 8.10 -24.66 -0.76
C ILE A 149 8.88 -25.97 -0.86
N GLY A 150 9.57 -26.33 0.23
CA GLY A 150 10.23 -27.62 0.41
C GLY A 150 9.79 -28.27 1.71
N LEU A 151 9.66 -29.60 1.69
CA LEU A 151 9.36 -30.40 2.88
C LEU A 151 10.62 -31.09 3.39
N ASP A 152 10.90 -30.94 4.68
CA ASP A 152 11.84 -31.80 5.37
C ASP A 152 11.06 -32.99 5.94
N THR A 153 11.37 -34.19 5.48
CA THR A 153 10.63 -35.40 5.84
C THR A 153 11.57 -36.53 6.23
N THR A 154 11.09 -37.45 7.06
CA THR A 154 11.81 -38.70 7.39
C THR A 154 12.03 -39.60 6.18
N ASN A 155 11.33 -39.35 5.07
CA ASN A 155 11.44 -40.10 3.81
C ASN A 155 12.31 -39.31 2.81
N SER A 156 13.55 -39.77 2.61
CA SER A 156 14.52 -39.10 1.73
C SER A 156 14.09 -38.96 0.27
N LEU A 157 13.10 -39.73 -0.19
CA LEU A 157 12.56 -39.68 -1.55
C LEU A 157 11.61 -38.49 -1.80
N ARG A 158 11.25 -37.73 -0.75
CA ARG A 158 10.31 -36.60 -0.82
C ARG A 158 10.99 -35.22 -0.76
N LYS A 159 12.31 -35.17 -0.92
CA LYS A 159 13.09 -33.92 -0.93
C LYS A 159 12.95 -33.21 -2.28
N ASP A 160 11.77 -32.65 -2.52
CA ASP A 160 11.47 -31.82 -3.68
C ASP A 160 11.14 -30.38 -3.26
N ILE A 161 11.28 -29.45 -4.20
CA ILE A 161 10.83 -28.07 -4.07
C ILE A 161 9.82 -27.78 -5.17
N GLU A 162 8.71 -27.15 -4.80
CA GLU A 162 7.69 -26.70 -5.75
C GLU A 162 7.56 -25.18 -5.74
N GLU A 163 7.33 -24.62 -6.93
CA GLU A 163 7.06 -23.21 -7.13
C GLU A 163 5.56 -22.97 -7.17
N VAL A 164 5.08 -22.00 -6.41
CA VAL A 164 3.66 -21.64 -6.38
C VAL A 164 3.50 -20.13 -6.46
N ILE A 165 2.68 -19.67 -7.38
CA ILE A 165 2.22 -18.28 -7.44
C ILE A 165 0.85 -18.23 -6.76
N LEU A 166 0.76 -17.48 -5.66
CA LEU A 166 -0.53 -17.10 -5.10
C LEU A 166 -0.99 -15.84 -5.81
N ASP A 167 -2.04 -16.00 -6.62
CA ASP A 167 -2.66 -14.94 -7.37
C ASP A 167 -3.89 -14.47 -6.59
N PHE A 168 -3.79 -13.28 -6.00
CA PHE A 168 -4.87 -12.71 -5.21
C PHE A 168 -5.87 -11.98 -6.12
N ASP A 169 -6.44 -12.67 -7.10
CA ASP A 169 -7.31 -12.11 -8.14
C ASP A 169 -8.80 -12.44 -7.95
N GLN A 170 -9.15 -13.36 -7.05
CA GLN A 170 -10.54 -13.78 -6.87
C GLN A 170 -11.30 -12.86 -5.92
N ASN A 171 -12.32 -12.17 -6.44
CA ASN A 171 -13.36 -11.58 -5.60
C ASN A 171 -14.25 -12.71 -5.07
N ASP A 172 -14.36 -12.82 -3.75
CA ASP A 172 -15.13 -13.88 -3.08
C ASP A 172 -16.65 -13.64 -3.21
N GLU A 173 -17.20 -13.77 -4.41
CA GLU A 173 -18.63 -13.61 -4.70
C GLU A 173 -19.44 -14.91 -4.50
N SER A 174 -19.07 -15.73 -3.51
CA SER A 174 -19.76 -17.00 -3.22
C SER A 174 -20.42 -17.06 -1.84
N SER A 175 -21.03 -15.96 -1.38
CA SER A 175 -22.13 -15.99 -0.39
C SER A 175 -22.68 -14.59 -0.06
N LEU A 176 -23.41 -13.95 -0.99
CA LEU A 176 -24.44 -12.94 -0.64
C LEU A 176 -25.43 -12.85 -1.83
N PRO A 177 -26.73 -12.63 -1.55
CA PRO A 177 -27.78 -12.71 -2.55
C PRO A 177 -27.63 -11.60 -3.59
N LYS A 178 -27.94 -11.93 -4.87
CA LYS A 178 -27.97 -11.03 -6.03
C LYS A 178 -28.41 -9.61 -5.64
N LEU A 179 -27.44 -8.73 -5.47
CA LEU A 179 -27.65 -7.29 -5.52
C LEU A 179 -27.14 -6.85 -6.88
N ILE A 180 -28.10 -6.33 -7.66
CA ILE A 180 -27.90 -5.58 -8.89
C ILE A 180 -26.57 -4.82 -8.80
N SER A 181 -25.66 -5.07 -9.73
CA SER A 181 -24.38 -4.37 -9.84
C SER A 181 -24.60 -2.87 -9.68
N PRO A 182 -24.16 -2.22 -8.58
CA PRO A 182 -23.92 -0.80 -8.66
C PRO A 182 -22.67 -0.70 -9.53
N GLN A 183 -22.70 0.13 -10.57
CA GLN A 183 -21.46 0.70 -11.09
C GLN A 183 -20.67 1.15 -9.86
N LEU A 184 -19.53 0.52 -9.59
CA LEU A 184 -18.69 0.91 -8.48
C LEU A 184 -18.14 2.28 -8.86
N SER A 185 -18.86 3.33 -8.47
CA SER A 185 -18.51 4.71 -8.81
C SER A 185 -17.17 4.98 -8.16
N THR A 186 -16.15 5.24 -8.97
CA THR A 186 -14.83 5.67 -8.47
C THR A 186 -15.05 6.81 -7.48
N LYS A 187 -14.64 6.60 -6.23
CA LYS A 187 -14.73 7.62 -5.20
C LYS A 187 -13.62 8.64 -5.47
N THR A 188 -14.02 9.80 -5.96
CA THR A 188 -13.08 10.90 -6.21
C THR A 188 -12.92 11.71 -4.94
N LEU A 189 -11.67 11.86 -4.48
CA LEU A 189 -11.27 12.73 -3.39
C LEU A 189 -10.67 13.99 -4.00
N LYS A 190 -11.24 15.16 -3.73
CA LYS A 190 -10.73 16.43 -4.25
C LYS A 190 -9.76 17.07 -3.25
N ILE A 191 -8.55 17.38 -3.72
CA ILE A 191 -7.52 18.07 -2.94
C ILE A 191 -7.19 19.41 -3.60
N PHE A 192 -7.52 20.51 -2.94
CA PHE A 192 -7.16 21.85 -3.39
C PHE A 192 -5.85 22.31 -2.79
N ILE A 193 -4.90 22.79 -3.61
CA ILE A 193 -3.62 23.31 -3.13
C ILE A 193 -3.62 24.85 -3.19
N ALA A 194 -3.81 25.47 -2.02
CA ALA A 194 -3.78 26.92 -1.85
C ALA A 194 -2.34 27.39 -1.58
N SER A 195 -1.73 28.15 -2.49
CA SER A 195 -0.39 28.72 -2.24
C SER A 195 -0.08 29.93 -3.10
N SER A 196 0.93 30.71 -2.70
CA SER A 196 1.45 31.83 -3.48
C SER A 196 2.25 31.33 -4.70
N PHE A 197 2.38 32.18 -5.73
CA PHE A 197 3.15 31.84 -6.94
C PHE A 197 4.61 31.44 -6.67
N GLU A 198 5.21 31.88 -5.56
CA GLU A 198 6.60 31.54 -5.18
C GLU A 198 6.81 30.06 -4.83
N LEU A 199 5.71 29.32 -4.64
CA LEU A 199 5.70 27.89 -4.28
C LEU A 199 5.26 26.98 -5.44
N GLN A 200 5.46 27.44 -6.69
CA GLN A 200 5.08 26.69 -7.89
C GLN A 200 5.77 25.31 -7.94
N GLU A 201 7.05 25.24 -7.57
CA GLU A 201 7.80 23.99 -7.59
C GLU A 201 7.25 23.01 -6.54
N GLU A 202 6.91 23.49 -5.34
CA GLU A 202 6.26 22.68 -4.32
C GLU A 202 4.89 22.16 -4.77
N ARG A 203 4.06 23.00 -5.40
CA ARG A 203 2.77 22.57 -5.97
C ARG A 203 2.96 21.44 -6.97
N LYS A 204 3.86 21.63 -7.94
CA LYS A 204 4.14 20.63 -8.97
C LYS A 204 4.62 19.31 -8.39
N GLN A 205 5.51 19.35 -7.41
CA GLN A 205 6.01 18.11 -6.80
C GLN A 205 4.94 17.39 -5.95
N VAL A 206 4.04 18.13 -5.31
CA VAL A 206 2.90 17.53 -4.60
C VAL A 206 1.91 16.93 -5.61
N GLU A 207 1.60 17.61 -6.70
CA GLU A 207 0.76 17.09 -7.79
C GLU A 207 1.35 15.82 -8.41
N ASP A 208 2.63 15.85 -8.81
CA ASP A 208 3.36 14.69 -9.33
C ASP A 208 3.32 13.50 -8.36
N TYR A 209 3.41 13.77 -7.05
CA TYR A 209 3.28 12.76 -6.01
C TYR A 209 1.85 12.17 -5.99
N LEU A 210 0.82 13.00 -5.94
CA LEU A 210 -0.58 12.55 -5.89
C LEU A 210 -0.98 11.76 -7.15
N ASP A 211 -0.51 12.19 -8.32
CA ASP A 211 -0.71 11.47 -9.59
C ASP A 211 -0.03 10.11 -9.62
N ARG A 212 1.14 9.99 -8.97
CA ARG A 212 1.79 8.68 -8.80
C ARG A 212 1.02 7.81 -7.82
N GLU A 213 0.52 8.38 -6.71
CA GLU A 213 -0.31 7.65 -5.75
C GLU A 213 -1.62 7.16 -6.39
N ASN A 214 -2.19 7.92 -7.33
CA ASN A 214 -3.37 7.51 -8.10
C ASN A 214 -3.18 6.17 -8.82
N LYS A 215 -1.96 5.78 -9.22
CA LYS A 215 -1.69 4.45 -9.78
C LYS A 215 -2.02 3.32 -8.81
N SER A 216 -1.83 3.57 -7.51
CA SER A 216 -2.18 2.64 -6.43
C SER A 216 -3.65 2.78 -6.03
N LEU A 217 -4.14 4.02 -5.90
CA LEU A 217 -5.49 4.31 -5.42
C LEU A 217 -6.58 3.92 -6.44
N ASN A 218 -6.32 4.06 -7.75
CA ASN A 218 -7.26 3.64 -8.79
C ASN A 218 -7.60 2.15 -8.69
N LYS A 219 -6.65 1.32 -8.27
CA LYS A 219 -6.88 -0.12 -8.03
C LYS A 219 -7.85 -0.37 -6.87
N LYS A 220 -8.04 0.63 -6.00
CA LYS A 220 -8.97 0.63 -4.87
C LYS A 220 -10.24 1.44 -5.15
N ASN A 221 -10.48 1.81 -6.42
CA ASN A 221 -11.58 2.68 -6.86
C ASN A 221 -11.60 4.04 -6.15
N ILE A 222 -10.42 4.53 -5.76
CA ILE A 222 -10.22 5.88 -5.23
C ILE A 222 -9.38 6.65 -6.24
N PHE A 223 -9.81 7.86 -6.55
CA PHE A 223 -9.06 8.77 -7.40
C PHE A 223 -8.89 10.08 -6.65
N ILE A 224 -7.66 10.59 -6.57
CA ILE A 224 -7.38 11.93 -6.09
C ILE A 224 -7.44 12.87 -7.29
N GLU A 225 -8.37 13.81 -7.25
CA GLU A 225 -8.40 14.95 -8.15
C GLU A 225 -7.66 16.11 -7.48
N THR A 226 -6.46 16.41 -7.96
CA THR A 226 -5.70 17.59 -7.52
C THR A 226 -6.25 18.81 -8.24
N VAL A 227 -6.51 19.89 -7.50
CA VAL A 227 -6.94 21.18 -8.04
C VAL A 227 -5.92 22.24 -7.67
N ILE A 228 -5.27 22.82 -8.68
CA ILE A 228 -4.28 23.89 -8.52
C ILE A 228 -4.76 25.19 -9.20
N CYS A 229 -4.18 26.33 -8.82
CA CYS A 229 -4.63 27.61 -9.34
C CYS A 229 -4.35 27.77 -10.85
N GLU A 230 -3.36 27.03 -11.38
CA GLU A 230 -3.03 26.94 -12.79
C GLU A 230 -4.12 26.25 -13.66
N ASP A 231 -5.03 25.47 -13.06
CA ASP A 231 -6.12 24.79 -13.77
C ASP A 231 -7.23 25.75 -14.22
N PHE A 232 -7.23 26.98 -13.69
CA PHE A 232 -8.27 27.95 -13.95
C PHE A 232 -7.91 28.85 -15.14
N ASN A 233 -8.84 28.94 -16.09
CA ASN A 233 -8.67 29.73 -17.31
C ASN A 233 -8.37 31.21 -17.00
N ASP A 234 -7.34 31.76 -17.65
CA ASP A 234 -6.94 33.16 -17.50
C ASP A 234 -7.94 34.19 -18.05
N SER A 235 -9.01 33.75 -18.71
CA SER A 235 -10.10 34.61 -19.18
C SER A 235 -10.79 35.36 -18.03
N ILE A 236 -11.28 36.58 -18.31
CA ILE A 236 -12.04 37.37 -17.35
C ILE A 236 -13.35 36.62 -17.03
N SER A 237 -13.57 36.31 -15.75
CA SER A 237 -14.83 35.72 -15.26
C SER A 237 -15.94 36.78 -15.24
N ARG A 238 -17.21 36.34 -15.31
CA ARG A 238 -18.37 37.24 -15.15
C ARG A 238 -18.48 37.80 -13.71
N THR A 239 -17.78 37.18 -12.76
CA THR A 239 -17.61 37.61 -11.36
C THR A 239 -16.11 37.80 -11.05
N ARG A 240 -15.69 37.89 -9.78
CA ARG A 240 -14.24 37.88 -9.46
C ARG A 240 -13.71 36.48 -9.75
N LYS A 241 -12.51 36.36 -10.37
CA LYS A 241 -11.82 35.05 -10.53
C LYS A 241 -11.70 34.30 -9.20
N GLN A 242 -11.56 35.04 -8.09
CA GLN A 242 -11.53 34.48 -6.74
C GLN A 242 -12.77 33.67 -6.37
N ASP A 243 -13.93 33.98 -6.94
CA ASP A 243 -15.17 33.27 -6.63
C ASP A 243 -15.18 31.85 -7.23
N ASP A 244 -14.39 31.59 -8.28
CA ASP A 244 -14.24 30.26 -8.87
C ASP A 244 -13.29 29.38 -8.05
N TYR A 245 -12.20 29.95 -7.50
CA TYR A 245 -11.35 29.26 -6.51
C TYR A 245 -12.13 28.92 -5.23
N ASN A 246 -12.95 29.87 -4.74
CA ASN A 246 -13.76 29.64 -3.54
C ASN A 246 -14.76 28.49 -3.74
N LYS A 247 -15.37 28.34 -4.92
CA LYS A 247 -16.23 27.18 -5.21
C LYS A 247 -15.45 25.86 -5.17
N ALA A 248 -14.27 25.82 -5.81
CA ALA A 248 -13.44 24.62 -5.81
C ALA A 248 -13.04 24.20 -4.39
N ILE A 249 -12.70 25.15 -3.52
CA ILE A 249 -12.43 24.90 -2.09
C ILE A 249 -13.65 24.29 -1.38
N LEU A 250 -14.86 24.82 -1.63
CA LEU A 250 -16.08 24.32 -0.99
C LEU A 250 -16.45 22.91 -1.44
N GLU A 251 -16.06 22.52 -2.65
CA GLU A 251 -16.24 21.17 -3.21
C GLU A 251 -15.11 20.20 -2.85
N SER A 252 -14.07 20.67 -2.17
CA SER A 252 -12.90 19.86 -1.85
C SER A 252 -13.09 19.05 -0.57
N ASP A 253 -12.43 17.90 -0.50
CA ASP A 253 -12.38 17.08 0.72
C ASP A 253 -11.21 17.49 1.62
N ILE A 254 -10.12 17.95 1.00
CA ILE A 254 -8.89 18.41 1.67
C ILE A 254 -8.44 19.71 1.01
N VAL A 255 -7.97 20.65 1.85
CA VAL A 255 -7.29 21.86 1.41
C VAL A 255 -5.88 21.87 2.00
N LEU A 256 -4.88 21.94 1.13
CA LEU A 256 -3.47 22.06 1.48
C LEU A 256 -3.02 23.51 1.30
N CYS A 257 -2.83 24.23 2.40
CA CYS A 257 -2.38 25.61 2.40
C CYS A 257 -0.85 25.69 2.58
N LEU A 258 -0.13 26.19 1.59
CA LEU A 258 1.34 26.37 1.63
C LEU A 258 1.71 27.86 1.66
N PHE A 259 2.60 28.21 2.58
CA PHE A 259 3.11 29.58 2.77
C PHE A 259 4.63 29.60 2.85
N PHE A 260 5.26 30.70 2.42
CA PHE A 260 6.72 30.87 2.57
C PHE A 260 7.11 32.25 3.08
N THR A 261 7.30 33.23 2.17
CA THR A 261 7.79 34.57 2.57
C THR A 261 6.66 35.49 2.99
N LYS A 262 5.43 35.18 2.54
CA LYS A 262 4.21 35.97 2.79
C LYS A 262 2.97 35.11 2.91
N ALA A 263 1.93 35.70 3.49
CA ALA A 263 0.57 35.21 3.39
C ALA A 263 -0.22 36.16 2.48
N GLY A 264 -0.38 35.79 1.21
CA GLY A 264 -1.08 36.62 0.24
C GLY A 264 -2.56 36.77 0.58
N ASN A 265 -3.16 37.92 0.25
CA ASN A 265 -4.57 38.20 0.52
C ASN A 265 -5.50 37.09 -0.02
N PHE A 266 -5.20 36.54 -1.20
CA PHE A 266 -5.97 35.46 -1.80
C PHE A 266 -5.80 34.14 -1.03
N SER A 267 -4.57 33.73 -0.70
CA SER A 267 -4.33 32.52 0.10
C SER A 267 -4.94 32.59 1.51
N ILE A 268 -5.03 33.79 2.09
CA ILE A 268 -5.76 34.02 3.35
C ILE A 268 -7.27 33.92 3.13
N GLU A 269 -7.82 34.48 2.04
CA GLU A 269 -9.24 34.34 1.68
C GLU A 269 -9.60 32.86 1.50
N GLU A 270 -8.78 32.10 0.79
CA GLU A 270 -8.93 30.66 0.54
C GLU A 270 -8.95 29.87 1.85
N PHE A 271 -7.99 30.12 2.75
CA PHE A 271 -7.97 29.51 4.09
C PHE A 271 -9.25 29.82 4.86
N LYS A 272 -9.69 31.08 4.87
CA LYS A 272 -10.90 31.50 5.60
C LYS A 272 -12.15 30.86 5.03
N VAL A 273 -12.25 30.72 3.71
CA VAL A 273 -13.36 30.03 3.05
C VAL A 273 -13.38 28.55 3.45
N ALA A 274 -12.24 27.87 3.38
CA ALA A 274 -12.09 26.49 3.81
C ALA A 274 -12.48 26.31 5.29
N HIS A 275 -11.96 27.15 6.17
CA HIS A 275 -12.22 27.09 7.62
C HIS A 275 -13.68 27.33 7.96
N ASN A 276 -14.29 28.34 7.35
CA ASN A 276 -15.72 28.62 7.52
C ASN A 276 -16.60 27.46 7.05
N ASN A 277 -16.19 26.73 6.02
CA ASN A 277 -16.92 25.55 5.56
C ASN A 277 -16.69 24.35 6.48
N PHE A 278 -15.46 24.15 6.94
CA PHE A 278 -15.11 23.11 7.91
C PHE A 278 -15.95 23.23 9.19
N LEU A 279 -16.11 24.44 9.73
CA LEU A 279 -16.96 24.68 10.91
C LEU A 279 -18.44 24.33 10.67
N LYS A 280 -18.92 24.36 9.42
CA LYS A 280 -20.33 24.09 9.07
C LYS A 280 -20.57 22.64 8.67
N GLN A 281 -19.63 22.02 7.95
CA GLN A 281 -19.81 20.76 7.24
C GLN A 281 -18.78 19.68 7.62
N ASN A 282 -17.80 20.01 8.48
CA ASN A 282 -16.62 19.19 8.79
C ASN A 282 -15.76 18.83 7.57
N THR A 283 -15.90 19.59 6.48
CA THR A 283 -15.10 19.49 5.25
C THR A 283 -14.90 20.89 4.64
N PRO A 284 -13.80 21.14 3.91
CA PRO A 284 -12.63 20.28 3.76
C PRO A 284 -11.80 20.17 5.06
N ILE A 285 -11.00 19.10 5.20
CA ILE A 285 -9.92 19.07 6.19
C ILE A 285 -8.81 20.01 5.74
N ILE A 286 -8.24 20.80 6.66
CA ILE A 286 -7.30 21.86 6.32
C ILE A 286 -5.93 21.54 6.89
N TYR A 287 -4.95 21.39 6.02
CA TYR A 287 -3.54 21.28 6.41
C TYR A 287 -2.81 22.56 6.06
N THR A 288 -1.97 23.05 6.98
CA THR A 288 -1.25 24.30 6.79
C THR A 288 0.23 24.11 7.02
N TYR A 289 1.02 24.50 6.02
CA TYR A 289 2.47 24.30 6.00
C TYR A 289 3.20 25.61 5.70
N PHE A 290 4.25 25.88 6.47
CA PHE A 290 5.17 26.97 6.22
C PHE A 290 6.53 26.44 5.81
N LYS A 291 7.03 26.93 4.67
CA LYS A 291 8.39 26.66 4.23
C LYS A 291 9.37 27.37 5.16
N ASN A 292 10.32 26.60 5.69
CA ASN A 292 11.42 27.06 6.51
C ASN A 292 12.72 26.88 5.72
N ALA A 293 13.00 27.85 4.86
CA ALA A 293 14.21 27.91 4.04
C ALA A 293 14.92 29.25 4.25
N GLN A 294 16.22 29.30 3.93
CA GLN A 294 16.96 30.56 3.95
C GLN A 294 16.36 31.54 2.95
N ILE A 295 16.17 32.79 3.38
CA ILE A 295 15.57 33.84 2.58
C ILE A 295 16.50 35.03 2.53
N ASP A 296 16.65 35.60 1.34
CA ASP A 296 17.36 36.86 1.15
C ASP A 296 16.46 38.01 1.59
N ILE A 297 16.69 38.50 2.81
CA ILE A 297 15.90 39.57 3.44
C ILE A 297 15.86 40.83 2.56
N SER A 298 16.88 41.07 1.74
CA SER A 298 16.95 42.23 0.84
C SER A 298 15.92 42.20 -0.30
N LYS A 299 15.36 41.02 -0.60
CA LYS A 299 14.38 40.80 -1.68
C LYS A 299 12.94 40.70 -1.19
N ILE A 300 12.72 40.74 0.13
CA ILE A 300 11.39 40.61 0.73
C ILE A 300 10.93 41.99 1.18
N SER A 301 9.70 42.36 0.84
CA SER A 301 9.13 43.59 1.35
C SER A 301 8.77 43.44 2.83
N SER A 302 8.95 44.49 3.64
CA SER A 302 8.51 44.46 5.06
C SER A 302 7.01 44.14 5.18
N LYS A 303 6.20 44.52 4.19
CA LYS A 303 4.77 44.21 4.12
C LYS A 303 4.50 42.71 3.99
N ASP A 304 5.32 41.99 3.22
CA ASP A 304 5.20 40.55 3.02
C ASP A 304 5.50 39.79 4.33
N LEU A 305 6.55 40.19 5.05
CA LEU A 305 6.88 39.63 6.37
C LEU A 305 5.76 39.87 7.39
N ILE A 306 5.25 41.11 7.47
CA ILE A 306 4.13 41.47 8.35
C ILE A 306 2.90 40.63 8.02
N SER A 307 2.59 40.41 6.73
CA SER A 307 1.44 39.58 6.33
C SER A 307 1.53 38.15 6.85
N LYS A 308 2.73 37.56 6.83
CA LYS A 308 3.00 36.22 7.34
C LYS A 308 2.83 36.17 8.86
N GLU A 309 3.39 37.14 9.58
CA GLU A 309 3.30 37.22 11.04
C GLU A 309 1.84 37.38 11.51
N VAL A 310 1.10 38.32 10.91
CA VAL A 310 -0.33 38.53 11.21
C VAL A 310 -1.14 37.26 10.96
N PHE A 311 -0.84 36.52 9.90
CA PHE A 311 -1.55 35.27 9.61
C PHE A 311 -1.17 34.15 10.59
N LEU A 312 0.08 34.07 11.05
CA LEU A 312 0.49 33.13 12.10
C LEU A 312 -0.23 33.42 13.43
N GLU A 313 -0.33 34.69 13.83
CA GLU A 313 -1.10 35.10 15.01
C GLU A 313 -2.55 34.67 14.89
N TYR A 314 -3.17 34.90 13.73
CA TYR A 314 -4.54 34.46 13.44
C TYR A 314 -4.70 32.94 13.57
N LEU A 315 -3.75 32.12 13.12
CA LEU A 315 -3.80 30.66 13.29
C LEU A 315 -3.71 30.24 14.76
N ILE A 316 -2.87 30.92 15.55
CA ILE A 316 -2.73 30.68 16.99
C ILE A 316 -4.03 30.99 17.73
N GLU A 317 -4.72 32.09 17.39
CA GLU A 317 -6.03 32.43 17.94
C GLU A 317 -7.08 31.34 17.65
N LEU A 318 -6.97 30.69 16.49
CA LEU A 318 -7.81 29.55 16.12
C LEU A 318 -7.37 28.21 16.76
N GLN A 319 -6.30 28.20 17.55
CA GLN A 319 -5.65 27.00 18.07
C GLN A 319 -5.20 26.02 16.97
N HIS A 320 -4.94 26.54 15.78
CA HIS A 320 -4.43 25.78 14.64
C HIS A 320 -2.92 25.96 14.56
N PHE A 321 -2.18 24.87 14.77
CA PHE A 321 -0.72 24.91 14.73
C PHE A 321 -0.21 24.45 13.36
N PRO A 322 0.43 25.33 12.58
CA PRO A 322 0.93 24.93 11.28
C PRO A 322 2.15 24.02 11.39
N SER A 323 2.34 23.18 10.38
CA SER A 323 3.56 22.39 10.19
C SER A 323 4.63 23.16 9.43
N TYR A 324 5.88 22.78 9.60
CA TYR A 324 7.01 23.43 8.93
C TYR A 324 7.79 22.41 8.11
N TYR A 325 8.25 22.82 6.93
CA TYR A 325 9.03 21.95 6.03
C TYR A 325 10.23 22.69 5.44
N THR A 326 11.29 21.96 5.15
CA THR A 326 12.57 22.51 4.66
C THR A 326 12.79 22.30 3.17
N SER A 327 12.09 21.34 2.57
CA SER A 327 12.16 20.99 1.15
C SER A 327 10.85 20.37 0.67
N SER A 328 10.62 20.32 -0.64
CA SER A 328 9.46 19.65 -1.24
C SER A 328 9.33 18.17 -0.84
N GLN A 329 10.46 17.46 -0.70
CA GLN A 329 10.47 16.06 -0.25
C GLN A 329 9.99 15.94 1.21
N ASP A 330 10.44 16.84 2.08
CA ASP A 330 10.00 16.92 3.47
C ASP A 330 8.49 17.21 3.56
N LEU A 331 8.01 18.18 2.75
CA LEU A 331 6.58 18.46 2.60
C LEU A 331 5.78 17.22 2.20
N ILE A 332 6.22 16.50 1.16
CA ILE A 332 5.55 15.29 0.67
C ILE A 332 5.52 14.20 1.74
N ILE A 333 6.62 13.96 2.46
CA ILE A 333 6.67 12.97 3.53
C ILE A 333 5.67 13.31 4.64
N GLN A 334 5.64 14.58 5.06
CA GLN A 334 4.71 15.03 6.10
C GLN A 334 3.26 14.94 5.62
N PHE A 335 2.97 15.39 4.40
CA PHE A 335 1.62 15.39 3.84
C PHE A 335 1.11 13.97 3.58
N ARG A 336 1.96 13.06 3.10
CA ARG A 336 1.64 11.63 2.97
C ARG A 336 1.14 11.03 4.27
N ARG A 337 1.82 11.30 5.39
CA ARG A 337 1.40 10.81 6.71
C ARG A 337 0.00 11.30 7.07
N GLN A 338 -0.30 12.56 6.75
CA GLN A 338 -1.63 13.13 6.97
C GLN A 338 -2.69 12.46 6.07
N LEU A 339 -2.37 12.20 4.81
CA LEU A 339 -3.25 11.46 3.90
C LEU A 339 -3.49 10.03 4.36
N ASP A 340 -2.45 9.31 4.81
CA ASP A 340 -2.59 7.95 5.34
C ASP A 340 -3.53 7.93 6.57
N SER A 341 -3.37 8.90 7.50
CA SER A 341 -4.29 9.07 8.62
C SER A 341 -5.72 9.40 8.18
N TYR A 342 -5.89 10.32 7.22
CA TYR A 342 -7.18 10.68 6.67
C TYR A 342 -7.88 9.47 6.04
N PHE A 343 -7.16 8.67 5.25
CA PHE A 343 -7.69 7.48 4.61
C PHE A 343 -8.13 6.43 5.63
N LEU A 344 -7.36 6.25 6.70
CA LEU A 344 -7.69 5.33 7.79
C LEU A 344 -8.96 5.78 8.53
N GLU A 345 -9.04 7.06 8.92
CA GLU A 345 -10.20 7.62 9.64
C GLU A 345 -11.48 7.57 8.81
N LYS A 346 -11.39 7.88 7.52
CA LYS A 346 -12.53 7.85 6.59
C LYS A 346 -12.86 6.45 6.08
N LYS A 347 -12.11 5.42 6.51
CA LYS A 347 -12.25 4.02 6.07
C LYS A 347 -12.23 3.90 4.54
N LEU A 348 -11.36 4.68 3.92
CA LEU A 348 -11.15 4.71 2.48
C LEU A 348 -10.18 3.60 2.04
N LEU A 349 -9.28 3.18 2.93
CA LEU A 349 -8.24 2.18 2.65
C LEU A 349 -8.28 0.99 3.59
#